data_AF-A0A064CSY4-F1
#
_entry.id   AF-A0A064CSY4-F1
#
_cell.length_a   1.000
_cell.length_b   1.000
_cell.length_c   1.000
_cell.angle_alpha   90.00
_cell.angle_beta   90.00
_cell.angle_gamma   90.00
#
_symmetry.space_group_name_H-M   'P 1'
#
loop_
_entity.id
_entity.type
_entity.pdbx_description
1 polymer ?
#
loop_
_entity_poly.entity_id
_entity_poly.type
_entity_poly.pdbx_seq_one_letter_code
_entity_poly.pdbx_strand_id
1 'polypeptide(L)'
;MSDLAGIEQLPQPDPRGWLALRDLPAELQNTEDSTHAADSERYRCGVHGFAAALWGTDDSAALTRLRRFGDRLLKVSGSSWRAFARPATPAERVLLAHLGHAAPSGADPVTIADDGLPAELITIVDWPTSGVRNRRWPQLETTTGDKQ
;
A
#
# COMPACT_ATOMS: atom_id res chain seq x y z
N MET A 1 -16.40 -10.52 -7.41
CA MET A 1 -15.69 -9.23 -7.40
C MET A 1 -16.74 -8.16 -7.22
N SER A 2 -16.62 -7.33 -6.17
CA SER A 2 -17.56 -6.25 -5.90
C SER A 2 -17.57 -5.26 -7.07
N ASP A 3 -18.74 -4.73 -7.41
CA ASP A 3 -18.85 -3.67 -8.42
C ASP A 3 -18.14 -2.41 -7.91
N LEU A 4 -17.21 -1.88 -8.71
CA LEU A 4 -16.42 -0.69 -8.38
C LEU A 4 -16.94 0.56 -9.09
N ALA A 5 -18.05 0.45 -9.84
CA ALA A 5 -18.65 1.59 -10.50
C ALA A 5 -19.07 2.66 -9.47
N GLY A 6 -18.71 3.91 -9.74
CA GLY A 6 -19.07 5.05 -8.89
C GLY A 6 -18.15 5.29 -7.69
N ILE A 7 -17.09 4.49 -7.51
CA ILE A 7 -16.04 4.84 -6.54
C ILE A 7 -15.25 6.03 -7.08
N GLU A 8 -15.22 7.12 -6.31
CA GLU A 8 -14.51 8.34 -6.70
C GLU A 8 -13.30 8.59 -5.80
N GLN A 9 -12.17 8.93 -6.42
CA GLN A 9 -11.01 9.41 -5.70
C GLN A 9 -11.21 10.86 -5.24
N LEU A 10 -10.89 11.12 -3.98
CA LEU A 10 -10.88 12.46 -3.44
C LEU A 10 -9.76 13.31 -4.05
N PRO A 11 -9.93 14.65 -4.10
CA PRO A 11 -8.92 15.55 -4.63
C PRO A 11 -7.54 15.32 -4.01
N GLN A 12 -6.52 15.20 -4.87
CA GLN A 12 -5.13 15.00 -4.45
C GLN A 12 -4.37 16.34 -4.42
N PRO A 13 -3.40 16.54 -3.51
CA PRO A 13 -2.94 15.57 -2.50
C PRO A 13 -3.88 15.49 -1.28
N ASP A 14 -4.36 14.28 -0.95
CA ASP A 14 -5.10 14.03 0.30
C ASP A 14 -4.12 13.53 1.38
N PRO A 15 -4.23 13.97 2.65
CA PRO A 15 -3.36 13.53 3.74
C PRO A 15 -3.43 12.01 4.01
N ARG A 16 -4.42 11.28 3.49
CA ARG A 16 -4.53 9.81 3.58
C ARG A 16 -3.86 9.07 2.42
N GLY A 17 -3.39 9.79 1.40
CA GLY A 17 -2.75 9.22 0.20
C GLY A 17 -3.75 8.84 -0.90
N TRP A 18 -3.30 8.05 -1.88
CA TRP A 18 -4.06 7.78 -3.10
C TRP A 18 -5.37 7.02 -2.88
N LEU A 19 -5.46 6.19 -1.84
CA LEU A 19 -6.67 5.44 -1.50
C LEU A 19 -7.61 6.23 -0.57
N ALA A 20 -7.68 7.55 -0.76
CA ALA A 20 -8.70 8.41 -0.21
C ALA A 20 -9.91 8.41 -1.16
N LEU A 21 -10.84 7.49 -0.94
CA LEU A 21 -11.97 7.22 -1.85
C LEU A 21 -13.30 7.52 -1.16
N ARG A 22 -14.35 7.74 -1.96
CA ARG A 22 -15.75 7.78 -1.51
C ARG A 22 -16.54 6.60 -2.07
N ASP A 23 -17.64 6.30 -1.39
CA ASP A 23 -18.68 5.36 -1.86
C ASP A 23 -18.18 3.92 -2.09
N LEU A 24 -17.30 3.42 -1.21
CA LEU A 24 -16.85 2.04 -1.28
C LEU A 24 -18.01 1.05 -1.02
N PRO A 25 -18.11 -0.04 -1.79
CA PRO A 25 -18.97 -1.17 -1.46
C PRO A 25 -18.69 -1.68 -0.05
N ALA A 26 -19.74 -2.09 0.67
CA ALA A 26 -19.65 -2.46 2.09
C ALA A 26 -18.58 -3.52 2.38
N GLU A 27 -18.40 -4.50 1.50
CA GLU A 27 -17.37 -5.53 1.66
C GLU A 27 -15.95 -4.96 1.63
N LEU A 28 -15.66 -4.07 0.68
CA LEU A 28 -14.37 -3.39 0.57
C LEU A 28 -14.17 -2.41 1.71
N GLN A 29 -15.21 -1.66 2.08
CA GLN A 29 -15.17 -0.76 3.23
C GLN A 29 -14.82 -1.52 4.52
N ASN A 30 -15.49 -2.65 4.79
CA ASN A 30 -15.22 -3.47 5.97
C ASN A 30 -13.79 -4.03 5.99
N THR A 31 -13.27 -4.43 4.82
CA THR A 31 -11.90 -4.95 4.68
C THR A 31 -10.86 -3.84 4.90
N GLU A 32 -11.12 -2.66 4.36
CA GLU A 32 -10.30 -1.46 4.56
C GLU A 32 -10.28 -1.02 6.02
N ASP A 33 -11.43 -1.02 6.69
CA ASP A 33 -11.56 -0.65 8.11
C ASP A 33 -10.87 -1.66 9.03
N SER A 34 -10.99 -2.96 8.73
CA SER A 34 -10.25 -4.01 9.45
C SER A 34 -8.73 -3.82 9.32
N THR A 35 -8.26 -3.52 8.11
CA THR A 35 -6.84 -3.24 7.86
C THR A 35 -6.39 -1.97 8.59
N HIS A 36 -7.22 -0.93 8.58
CA HIS A 36 -6.95 0.31 9.30
C HIS A 36 -6.83 0.09 10.80
N ALA A 37 -7.74 -0.68 11.40
CA ALA A 37 -7.67 -1.04 12.81
C ALA A 37 -6.38 -1.82 13.14
N ALA A 38 -6.01 -2.80 12.32
CA ALA A 38 -4.76 -3.56 12.49
C ALA A 38 -3.50 -2.68 12.36
N ASP A 39 -3.48 -1.77 11.39
CA ASP A 39 -2.38 -0.81 11.21
C ASP A 39 -2.27 0.18 12.38
N SER A 40 -3.41 0.61 12.93
CA SER A 40 -3.46 1.48 14.12
C SER A 40 -2.90 0.79 15.35
N GLU A 41 -3.27 -0.48 15.57
CA GLU A 41 -2.75 -1.25 16.69
C GLU A 41 -1.23 -1.47 16.58
N ARG A 42 -0.73 -1.80 15.38
CA ARG A 42 0.73 -1.90 15.14
C ARG A 42 1.46 -0.60 15.46
N TYR A 43 0.91 0.53 15.01
CA TYR A 43 1.45 1.85 15.29
C TYR A 43 1.47 2.16 16.80
N ARG A 44 0.39 1.81 17.52
CA ARG A 44 0.27 2.00 18.97
C ARG A 44 1.23 1.13 19.77
N CYS A 45 1.41 -0.13 19.36
CA CYS A 45 2.31 -1.09 20.04
C CYS A 45 3.79 -0.85 19.75
N GLY A 46 4.16 0.18 18.99
CA GLY A 46 5.56 0.52 18.73
C GLY A 46 6.26 -0.46 17.80
N VAL A 47 5.49 -1.17 16.96
CA VAL A 47 6.07 -1.92 15.84
C VAL A 47 6.51 -0.89 14.80
N HIS A 48 7.72 -0.35 14.97
CA HIS A 48 8.34 0.53 13.99
C HIS A 48 9.16 -0.31 12.99
N GLY A 49 9.18 0.11 11.71
CA GLY A 49 9.84 -0.64 10.64
C GLY A 49 9.05 -1.86 10.15
N PHE A 50 9.71 -2.80 9.47
CA PHE A 50 9.01 -3.83 8.68
C PHE A 50 8.63 -5.12 9.43
N ALA A 51 9.21 -5.39 10.61
CA ALA A 51 9.24 -6.76 11.14
C ALA A 51 7.89 -7.33 11.63
N ALA A 52 6.95 -6.54 12.17
CA ALA A 52 5.66 -7.09 12.64
C ALA A 52 4.45 -6.76 11.73
N ALA A 53 4.70 -6.36 10.49
CA ALA A 53 3.66 -6.13 9.48
C ALA A 53 3.80 -7.05 8.25
N LEU A 54 4.77 -7.96 8.26
CA LEU A 54 4.89 -9.05 7.29
C LEU A 54 3.83 -10.13 7.53
N TRP A 55 3.04 -10.40 6.50
CA TRP A 55 2.11 -11.51 6.42
C TRP A 55 2.17 -12.14 5.02
N GLY A 56 1.65 -13.35 4.84
CA GLY A 56 1.40 -13.92 3.51
C GLY A 56 2.48 -14.86 2.95
N THR A 57 3.52 -15.22 3.72
CA THR A 57 4.41 -16.33 3.36
C THR A 57 5.06 -16.94 4.60
N ASP A 58 5.15 -18.27 4.62
CA ASP A 58 5.89 -19.04 5.63
C ASP A 58 7.34 -19.33 5.18
N ASP A 59 7.72 -18.94 3.96
CA ASP A 59 9.09 -19.07 3.47
C ASP A 59 9.98 -17.99 4.09
N SER A 60 10.87 -18.42 4.99
CA SER A 60 11.84 -17.54 5.66
C SER A 60 12.75 -16.75 4.69
N ALA A 61 13.07 -17.32 3.53
CA ALA A 61 13.87 -16.62 2.52
C ALA A 61 13.05 -15.49 1.87
N ALA A 62 11.79 -15.75 1.53
CA ALA A 62 10.85 -14.72 1.05
C ALA A 62 10.64 -13.63 2.11
N LEU A 63 10.41 -13.99 3.38
CA LEU A 63 10.29 -13.02 4.47
C LEU A 63 11.53 -12.12 4.58
N THR A 64 12.73 -12.70 4.46
CA THR A 64 14.00 -11.95 4.52
C THR A 64 14.14 -10.99 3.33
N ARG A 65 13.77 -11.43 2.12
CA ARG A 65 13.79 -10.60 0.91
C ARG A 65 12.82 -9.44 1.04
N LEU A 66 11.56 -9.72 1.36
CA LEU A 66 10.52 -8.69 1.56
C LEU A 66 10.94 -7.70 2.64
N ARG A 67 11.56 -8.18 3.73
CA ARG A 67 12.07 -7.31 4.79
C ARG A 67 13.09 -6.29 4.31
N ARG A 68 14.12 -6.77 3.61
CA ARG A 68 15.13 -5.87 3.04
C ARG A 68 14.54 -4.92 2.01
N PHE A 69 13.56 -5.37 1.25
CA PHE A 69 12.91 -4.56 0.24
C PHE A 69 12.05 -3.46 0.88
N GLY A 70 11.21 -3.78 1.84
CA GLY A 70 10.41 -2.80 2.58
C GLY A 70 11.24 -1.80 3.38
N ASP A 71 12.32 -2.24 4.05
CA ASP A 71 13.25 -1.34 4.73
C ASP A 71 13.90 -0.34 3.75
N ARG A 72 14.23 -0.80 2.53
CA ARG A 72 14.74 0.08 1.47
C ARG A 72 13.68 1.10 1.04
N LEU A 73 12.44 0.66 0.84
CA LEU A 73 11.34 1.54 0.42
C LEU A 73 11.00 2.60 1.48
N LEU A 74 10.98 2.22 2.76
CA LEU A 74 10.83 3.16 3.88
C LEU A 74 11.92 4.24 3.89
N LYS A 75 13.16 3.85 3.57
CA LYS A 75 14.28 4.78 3.53
C LYS A 75 14.16 5.82 2.41
N VAL A 76 13.60 5.43 1.26
CA VAL A 76 13.48 6.33 0.09
C VAL A 76 12.15 7.08 0.02
N SER A 77 11.13 6.66 0.77
CA SER A 77 9.79 7.27 0.72
C SER A 77 9.72 8.66 1.38
N GLY A 78 10.71 9.04 2.19
CA GLY A 78 10.67 10.28 2.98
C GLY A 78 9.60 10.26 4.09
N SER A 79 9.15 9.07 4.49
CA SER A 79 8.15 8.89 5.54
C SER A 79 8.70 9.19 6.94
N SER A 80 7.80 9.35 7.92
CA SER A 80 8.18 9.59 9.31
C SER A 80 8.96 8.41 9.90
N TRP A 81 9.69 8.66 10.99
CA TRP A 81 10.43 7.61 11.72
C TRP A 81 9.54 6.52 12.32
N ARG A 82 8.23 6.77 12.43
CA ARG A 82 7.23 5.79 12.91
C ARG A 82 6.51 5.05 11.78
N ALA A 83 6.80 5.38 10.53
CA ALA A 83 6.25 4.66 9.40
C ALA A 83 6.71 3.20 9.42
N PHE A 84 5.87 2.34 8.88
CA PHE A 84 6.17 0.93 8.69
C PHE A 84 5.74 0.50 7.30
N ALA A 85 6.18 -0.69 6.91
CA ALA A 85 5.86 -1.22 5.60
C ALA A 85 5.36 -2.66 5.71
N ARG A 86 4.45 -3.01 4.82
CA ARG A 86 3.81 -4.33 4.75
C ARG A 86 3.41 -4.66 3.32
N PRO A 87 3.14 -5.93 3.00
CA PRO A 87 2.49 -6.26 1.73
C PRO A 87 1.17 -5.49 1.56
N ALA A 88 0.88 -5.06 0.33
CA ALA A 88 -0.43 -4.52 -0.02
C ALA A 88 -1.52 -5.57 0.20
N THR A 89 -2.63 -5.16 0.81
CA THR A 89 -3.76 -6.06 1.02
C THR A 89 -4.46 -6.36 -0.30
N PRO A 90 -5.25 -7.44 -0.39
CA PRO A 90 -6.09 -7.69 -1.55
C PRO A 90 -7.00 -6.50 -1.89
N ALA A 91 -7.58 -5.84 -0.88
CA ALA A 91 -8.41 -4.66 -1.09
C ALA A 91 -7.61 -3.49 -1.70
N GLU A 92 -6.42 -3.20 -1.17
CA GLU A 92 -5.57 -2.14 -1.71
C GLU A 92 -5.17 -2.42 -3.16
N ARG A 93 -4.85 -3.67 -3.50
CA ARG A 93 -4.52 -4.06 -4.87
C ARG A 93 -5.70 -3.85 -5.83
N VAL A 94 -6.89 -4.29 -5.44
CA VAL A 94 -8.12 -4.08 -6.21
C VAL A 94 -8.39 -2.59 -6.43
N LEU A 95 -8.26 -1.77 -5.39
CA LEU A 95 -8.50 -0.33 -5.47
C LEU A 95 -7.42 0.38 -6.31
N LEU A 96 -6.16 -0.01 -6.21
CA LEU A 96 -5.07 0.56 -7.03
C LEU A 96 -5.25 0.22 -8.51
N ALA A 97 -5.59 -1.03 -8.83
CA ALA A 97 -5.88 -1.45 -10.19
C ALA A 97 -7.10 -0.69 -10.76
N HIS A 98 -8.13 -0.47 -9.94
CA HIS A 98 -9.30 0.33 -10.33
C HIS A 98 -8.93 1.79 -10.64
N LEU A 99 -8.01 2.38 -9.88
CA LEU A 99 -7.47 3.72 -10.14
C LEU A 99 -6.53 3.78 -11.37
N GLY A 100 -6.28 2.65 -12.02
CA GLY A 100 -5.43 2.57 -13.22
C GLY A 100 -3.92 2.53 -12.91
N HIS A 101 -3.53 2.28 -11.67
CA HIS A 101 -2.12 2.03 -11.37
C HIS A 101 -1.70 0.67 -11.91
N ALA A 102 -0.49 0.62 -12.46
CA ALA A 102 0.13 -0.59 -12.97
C ALA A 102 1.61 -0.61 -12.58
N ALA A 103 2.25 -1.77 -12.70
CA ALA A 103 3.69 -1.87 -12.53
C ALA A 103 4.43 -0.96 -13.54
N PRO A 104 5.57 -0.37 -13.14
CA PRO A 104 6.36 0.45 -14.06
C PRO A 104 6.90 -0.38 -15.22
N SER A 105 6.63 0.07 -16.45
CA SER A 105 7.17 -0.51 -17.67
C SER A 105 8.66 -0.16 -17.78
N GLY A 106 9.56 -1.11 -17.50
CA GLY A 106 11.00 -0.95 -17.74
C GLY A 106 11.93 -1.13 -16.54
N ALA A 107 11.41 -1.46 -15.35
CA ALA A 107 12.25 -1.95 -14.25
C ALA A 107 12.63 -3.43 -14.48
N ASP A 108 13.72 -3.87 -13.85
CA ASP A 108 14.17 -5.29 -13.71
C ASP A 108 12.98 -6.28 -13.64
N PRO A 109 13.13 -7.56 -14.03
CA PRO A 109 12.03 -8.53 -14.11
C PRO A 109 11.25 -8.61 -12.79
N VAL A 110 10.19 -7.81 -12.72
CA VAL A 110 9.19 -7.82 -11.67
C VAL A 110 8.15 -8.80 -12.16
N THR A 111 7.92 -9.85 -11.39
CA THR A 111 6.76 -10.70 -11.60
C THR A 111 5.52 -9.82 -11.49
N ILE A 112 4.74 -9.76 -12.56
CA ILE A 112 3.46 -9.05 -12.62
C ILE A 112 2.38 -10.04 -12.23
N ALA A 113 1.48 -9.64 -11.33
CA ALA A 113 0.32 -10.44 -10.99
C ALA A 113 -0.83 -10.17 -11.98
N ASP A 114 -1.90 -10.96 -11.90
CA ASP A 114 -3.07 -10.86 -12.80
C ASP A 114 -3.76 -9.49 -12.76
N ASP A 115 -3.55 -8.72 -11.68
CA ASP A 115 -4.06 -7.37 -11.50
C ASP A 115 -3.20 -6.27 -12.16
N GLY A 116 -2.14 -6.64 -12.89
CA GLY A 116 -1.23 -5.70 -13.56
C GLY A 116 -0.29 -4.95 -12.61
N LEU A 117 -0.32 -5.27 -11.32
CA LEU A 117 0.57 -4.70 -10.30
C LEU A 117 1.75 -5.64 -10.04
N PRO A 118 2.85 -5.13 -9.43
CA PRO A 118 3.93 -5.99 -8.97
C PRO A 118 3.42 -7.09 -8.03
N ALA A 119 3.85 -8.33 -8.21
CA ALA A 119 3.47 -9.45 -7.34
C ALA A 119 3.86 -9.14 -5.89
N GLU A 120 5.09 -8.65 -5.68
CA GLU A 120 5.57 -8.14 -4.39
C GLU A 120 5.33 -6.63 -4.30
N LEU A 121 4.06 -6.23 -4.09
CA LEU A 121 3.69 -4.84 -3.85
C LEU A 121 3.71 -4.51 -2.35
N ILE A 122 4.49 -3.52 -1.96
CA ILE A 122 4.65 -3.04 -0.59
C ILE A 122 3.90 -1.73 -0.41
N THR A 123 3.12 -1.68 0.68
CA THR A 123 2.47 -0.47 1.18
C THR A 123 3.34 0.13 2.27
N ILE A 124 3.71 1.39 2.09
CA ILE A 124 4.26 2.22 3.17
C ILE A 124 3.08 2.85 3.90
N VAL A 125 3.01 2.63 5.21
CA VAL A 125 1.99 3.18 6.09
C VAL A 125 2.62 4.21 7.02
N ASP A 126 2.09 5.42 7.01
CA ASP A 126 2.50 6.52 7.88
C ASP A 126 1.27 7.13 8.58
N TRP A 127 1.52 7.90 9.65
CA TRP A 127 0.48 8.51 10.48
C TRP A 127 0.79 10.00 10.68
N PRO A 128 0.43 10.87 9.73
CA PRO A 128 0.69 12.32 9.83
C PRO A 128 0.08 12.94 11.09
N THR A 129 -1.09 12.45 11.51
CA THR A 129 -1.74 12.79 12.77
C THR A 129 -2.40 11.55 13.37
N SER A 130 -2.75 11.62 14.66
CA SER A 130 -3.50 10.55 15.32
C SER A 130 -4.83 10.32 14.61
N GLY A 131 -5.05 9.11 14.10
CA GLY A 131 -6.29 8.73 13.40
C GLY A 131 -6.28 8.97 11.88
N VAL A 132 -5.24 9.59 11.33
CA VAL A 132 -5.08 9.73 9.86
C VAL A 132 -4.00 8.78 9.39
N ARG A 133 -4.42 7.68 8.75
CA ARG A 133 -3.52 6.73 8.08
C ARG A 133 -3.21 7.23 6.67
N ASN A 134 -1.94 7.48 6.39
CA ASN A 134 -1.43 7.76 5.05
C ASN A 134 -0.82 6.49 4.45
N ARG A 135 -1.14 6.20 3.19
CA ARG A 135 -0.59 5.05 2.47
C ARG A 135 0.06 5.47 1.16
N ARG A 136 1.23 4.89 0.90
CA ARG A 136 2.03 5.16 -0.30
C ARG A 136 2.61 3.89 -0.89
N TRP A 137 2.84 3.94 -2.19
CA TRP A 137 3.42 2.84 -2.98
C TRP A 137 4.57 3.38 -3.83
N PRO A 138 5.78 3.58 -3.27
CA PRO A 138 6.91 4.12 -4.01
C PRO A 138 7.25 3.33 -5.28
N GLN A 139 6.89 2.05 -5.32
CA GLN A 139 7.03 1.18 -6.51
C GLN A 139 6.18 1.62 -7.71
N LEU A 140 5.09 2.35 -7.46
CA LEU A 140 4.14 2.82 -8.47
C LEU A 140 4.33 4.31 -8.77
N GLU A 141 4.97 5.06 -7.87
CA GLU A 141 5.23 6.51 -7.98
C GLU A 141 6.14 6.87 -9.18
N THR A 142 6.96 5.93 -9.66
CA THR A 142 7.84 6.12 -10.82
C THR A 142 7.15 5.95 -12.17
N THR A 143 5.89 5.50 -12.21
CA THR A 143 5.13 5.32 -13.46
C THR A 143 4.47 6.62 -13.94
N THR A 144 4.43 7.67 -13.11
CA THR A 144 3.97 9.01 -13.50
C THR A 144 5.09 9.82 -14.17
N GLY A 145 5.76 9.21 -15.14
CA GLY A 145 6.52 9.94 -16.17
C GLY A 145 5.58 10.18 -17.36
N ASP A 146 5.46 11.45 -17.76
CA ASP A 146 4.75 11.95 -18.94
C ASP A 146 3.21 11.98 -18.92
N LYS A 147 2.68 12.97 -18.19
CA LYS A 147 1.70 13.90 -18.78
C LYS A 147 2.06 15.34 -18.40
N GLN A 148 2.97 15.94 -19.16
CA GLN A 148 2.86 17.30 -19.72
C GLN A 148 4.00 17.59 -20.69
#